data_AF-A0A259MCF9-F1
#
_entry.id   AF-A0A259MCF9-F1
#
_cell.length_a   1.000
_cell.length_b   1.000
_cell.length_c   1.000
_cell.angle_alpha   90.00
_cell.angle_beta   90.00
_cell.angle_gamma   90.00
#
_symmetry.space_group_name_H-M   'P 1'
#
loop_
_entity.id
_entity.type
_entity.pdbx_description
1 polymer ?
#
loop_
_entity_poly.entity_id
_entity_poly.type
_entity_poly.pdbx_seq_one_letter_code
_entity_poly.pdbx_strand_id
1 'polypeptide(L)'
;MSVLDVLLLYLACGAASFPLTIMLVRGAVSVAAPSRATPAFHRRLDIAMGWAITIWILGVFAFYVIALMIERQKPCEGQRTNQLTYECKKYLGATP
;
A
#
# COMPACT_ATOMS: atom_id res chain seq x y z
N MET A 1 -20.97 6.12 -7.64
CA MET A 1 -19.59 5.60 -7.58
C MET A 1 -18.87 6.09 -8.83
N SER A 2 -17.85 6.93 -8.67
CA SER A 2 -17.12 7.53 -9.78
C SER A 2 -16.03 6.58 -10.31
N VAL A 3 -15.51 6.85 -11.51
CA VAL A 3 -14.36 6.10 -12.07
C VAL A 3 -13.14 6.19 -11.15
N LEU A 4 -12.94 7.33 -10.50
CA LEU A 4 -11.86 7.55 -9.53
C LEU A 4 -12.00 6.62 -8.32
N ASP A 5 -13.21 6.44 -7.79
CA ASP A 5 -13.45 5.57 -6.64
C ASP A 5 -13.09 4.11 -6.96
N VAL A 6 -13.44 3.64 -8.16
CA VAL A 6 -13.10 2.28 -8.63
C VAL A 6 -11.59 2.12 -8.78
N LEU A 7 -10.92 3.11 -9.35
CA LEU A 7 -9.46 3.10 -9.52
C LEU A 7 -8.76 3.07 -8.16
N LEU A 8 -9.18 3.91 -7.21
CA LEU A 8 -8.64 3.93 -5.85
C LEU A 8 -8.87 2.60 -5.12
N LEU A 9 -10.02 1.96 -5.32
CA LEU A 9 -10.32 0.65 -4.75
C LEU A 9 -9.38 -0.43 -5.29
N TYR A 10 -9.21 -0.52 -6.62
CA TYR A 10 -8.27 -1.47 -7.21
C TYR A 10 -6.83 -1.23 -6.74
N LEU A 11 -6.42 0.04 -6.63
CA LEU A 11 -5.08 0.40 -6.20
C LEU A 11 -4.85 0.07 -4.72
N ALA A 12 -5.85 0.28 -3.86
CA ALA A 12 -5.82 -0.13 -2.45
C ALA A 12 -5.75 -1.65 -2.29
N CYS A 13 -6.56 -2.41 -3.04
CA CYS A 13 -6.51 -3.88 -3.03
C CYS A 13 -5.18 -4.42 -3.55
N GLY A 14 -4.63 -3.82 -4.62
CA GLY A 14 -3.31 -4.14 -5.15
C GLY A 14 -2.22 -3.87 -4.12
N ALA A 15 -2.25 -2.69 -3.49
CA ALA A 15 -1.31 -2.33 -2.43
C ALA A 15 -1.38 -3.29 -1.24
N ALA A 16 -2.57 -3.67 -0.79
CA ALA A 16 -2.73 -4.60 0.34
C ALA A 16 -2.24 -6.02 0.04
N SER A 17 -2.39 -6.49 -1.20
CA SER A 17 -2.08 -7.88 -1.59
C SER A 17 -0.63 -8.09 -2.04
N PHE A 18 0.09 -7.03 -2.41
CA PHE A 18 1.45 -7.14 -2.97
C PHE A 18 2.51 -7.76 -2.04
N PRO A 19 2.53 -7.52 -0.70
CA PRO A 19 3.47 -8.24 0.16
C PRO A 19 3.23 -9.76 0.17
N LEU A 20 1.97 -10.18 0.08
CA LEU A 20 1.60 -11.60 0.01
C LEU A 20 2.08 -12.23 -1.29
N THR A 21 1.98 -11.52 -2.42
CA THR A 21 2.48 -12.04 -3.70
C THR A 21 4.01 -12.22 -3.67
N ILE A 22 4.73 -11.29 -3.05
CA ILE A 22 6.18 -11.42 -2.84
C ILE A 22 6.53 -12.63 -1.97
N MET A 23 5.82 -12.83 -0.85
CA MET A 23 6.02 -14.02 0.00
C MET A 23 5.73 -15.31 -0.75
N LEU A 24 4.68 -15.33 -1.58
CA LEU A 24 4.30 -16.49 -2.37
C LEU A 24 5.36 -16.81 -3.45
N VAL A 25 5.92 -15.80 -4.11
CA VAL A 25 7.03 -15.99 -5.06
C VAL A 25 8.26 -16.55 -4.36
N ARG A 26 8.65 -16.00 -3.20
CA ARG A 26 9.79 -16.50 -2.42
C ARG A 26 9.58 -17.94 -1.98
N GLY A 27 8.37 -18.26 -1.51
CA GLY A 27 7.96 -19.61 -1.13
C GLY A 27 8.03 -20.57 -2.32
N ALA A 28 7.42 -20.22 -3.46
CA ALA A 28 7.44 -21.06 -4.65
C ALA A 28 8.87 -21.35 -5.13
N VAL A 29 9.75 -20.34 -5.12
CA VAL A 29 11.17 -20.52 -5.48
C VAL A 29 11.90 -21.41 -4.47
N SER A 30 11.64 -21.29 -3.17
CA SER A 30 12.33 -22.11 -2.16
C SER A 30 11.99 -23.60 -2.26
N VAL A 31 10.75 -23.96 -2.65
CA VAL A 31 10.35 -25.35 -2.88
C VAL A 31 10.75 -25.89 -4.26
N ALA A 32 10.68 -25.07 -5.32
CA ALA A 32 10.88 -25.55 -6.69
C ALA A 32 12.36 -25.56 -7.15
N ALA A 33 13.22 -24.75 -6.52
CA ALA A 33 14.55 -24.47 -7.05
C ALA A 33 15.78 -25.19 -6.45
N PRO A 34 15.71 -26.07 -5.42
CA PRO A 34 16.94 -26.62 -4.82
C PRO A 34 17.78 -27.47 -5.80
N SER A 35 17.21 -27.92 -6.92
CA SER A 35 17.91 -28.68 -7.97
C SER A 35 18.31 -27.87 -9.21
N ARG A 36 17.92 -26.59 -9.35
CA ARG A 36 18.19 -25.77 -10.57
C ARG A 36 18.64 -24.33 -10.33
N ALA A 37 18.47 -23.76 -9.13
CA ALA A 37 18.89 -22.38 -8.89
C ALA A 37 20.36 -22.28 -8.50
N THR A 38 21.11 -21.54 -9.30
CA THR A 38 22.49 -21.17 -8.97
C THR A 38 22.51 -20.10 -7.88
N PRO A 39 23.58 -20.00 -7.08
CA PRO A 39 23.73 -18.93 -6.07
C PRO A 39 23.55 -17.51 -6.66
N ALA A 40 23.92 -17.32 -7.93
CA ALA A 40 23.72 -16.07 -8.66
C ALA A 40 22.24 -15.73 -8.89
N PHE A 41 21.38 -16.74 -9.13
CA PHE A 41 19.95 -16.55 -9.27
C PHE A 41 19.32 -16.08 -7.95
N HIS A 42 19.64 -16.73 -6.83
CA HIS A 42 19.15 -16.32 -5.52
C HIS A 42 19.53 -14.88 -5.16
N ARG A 43 20.78 -14.48 -5.43
CA ARG A 43 21.24 -13.10 -5.21
C ARG A 43 20.46 -12.08 -6.05
N ARG A 44 20.19 -12.37 -7.33
CA ARG A 44 19.39 -11.47 -8.19
C ARG A 44 17.95 -11.39 -7.73
N LEU A 45 17.37 -12.52 -7.31
CA LEU A 45 16.02 -12.57 -6.77
C LEU A 45 15.89 -11.76 -5.49
N ASP A 46 16.82 -11.88 -4.55
CA ASP A 46 16.80 -11.10 -3.30
C ASP A 46 16.92 -9.60 -3.57
N ILE A 47 17.79 -9.19 -4.51
CA ILE A 47 17.92 -7.78 -4.90
C ILE A 47 16.61 -7.27 -5.53
N ALA A 48 16.03 -8.03 -6.46
CA ALA A 48 14.79 -7.66 -7.13
C ALA A 48 13.62 -7.57 -6.13
N MET A 49 13.52 -8.53 -5.21
CA MET A 49 12.55 -8.53 -4.12
C MET A 49 12.74 -7.33 -3.19
N GLY A 50 13.99 -7.00 -2.85
CA GLY A 50 14.32 -5.83 -2.05
C GLY A 50 13.81 -4.55 -2.70
N TRP A 51 14.13 -4.32 -3.98
CA TRP A 51 13.62 -3.17 -4.74
C TRP A 51 12.10 -3.17 -4.86
N ALA A 52 11.48 -4.32 -5.10
CA ALA A 52 10.02 -4.44 -5.19
C ALA A 52 9.35 -4.01 -3.88
N ILE A 53 9.86 -4.46 -2.72
CA ILE A 53 9.37 -4.05 -1.41
C ILE A 53 9.61 -2.55 -1.19
N THR A 54 10.80 -2.03 -1.51
CA THR A 54 11.10 -0.61 -1.34
C THR A 54 10.15 0.27 -2.16
N ILE A 55 9.95 -0.06 -3.44
CA ILE A 55 9.03 0.66 -4.32
C ILE A 55 7.60 0.56 -3.78
N TRP A 56 7.19 -0.61 -3.29
CA TRP A 56 5.87 -0.80 -2.70
C TRP A 56 5.66 0.08 -1.45
N ILE A 57 6.62 0.11 -0.53
CA ILE A 57 6.56 0.95 0.68
C ILE A 57 6.39 2.42 0.29
N LEU A 58 7.24 2.91 -0.62
CA LEU A 58 7.18 4.28 -1.11
C LEU A 58 5.84 4.58 -1.81
N GLY A 59 5.34 3.64 -2.61
CA GLY A 59 4.06 3.72 -3.28
C GLY A 59 2.87 3.80 -2.31
N VAL A 60 2.88 2.99 -1.24
CA VAL A 60 1.85 3.03 -0.19
C VAL A 60 1.86 4.37 0.54
N PHE A 61 3.04 4.92 0.85
CA PHE A 61 3.12 6.25 1.45
C PHE A 61 2.55 7.34 0.53
N ALA A 62 2.93 7.32 -0.76
CA ALA A 62 2.39 8.26 -1.73
C ALA A 62 0.86 8.12 -1.87
N PHE A 63 0.36 6.89 -1.97
CA PHE A 63 -1.07 6.60 -2.02
C PHE A 63 -1.82 7.11 -0.79
N TYR A 64 -1.27 6.87 0.41
CA TYR A 64 -1.86 7.32 1.66
C TYR A 64 -1.96 8.86 1.72
N VAL A 65 -0.90 9.57 1.32
CA VAL A 65 -0.91 11.04 1.26
C VAL A 65 -1.97 11.55 0.28
N ILE A 66 -2.06 10.95 -0.91
CA ILE A 66 -3.08 11.32 -1.91
C ILE A 66 -4.49 11.08 -1.36
N ALA A 67 -4.72 9.91 -0.76
CA ALA A 67 -6.01 9.58 -0.16
C ALA A 67 -6.39 10.57 0.95
N LEU A 68 -5.45 10.94 1.81
CA LEU A 68 -5.67 11.99 2.83
C LEU A 68 -6.01 13.34 2.20
N MET A 69 -5.34 13.73 1.13
CA MET A 69 -5.62 15.00 0.44
C MET A 69 -7.01 15.01 -0.17
N ILE A 70 -7.44 13.89 -0.77
CA ILE A 70 -8.81 13.73 -1.30
C ILE A 70 -9.83 13.77 -0.15
N GLU A 71 -9.60 13.06 0.95
CA GLU A 71 -10.47 13.09 2.12
C GLU A 71 -10.60 14.52 2.69
N ARG A 72 -9.51 15.30 2.73
CA ARG A 72 -9.54 16.69 3.22
C ARG A 72 -10.38 17.64 2.38
N GLN A 73 -10.70 17.30 1.13
CA GLN A 73 -11.62 18.09 0.30
C GLN A 73 -13.09 17.86 0.64
N LYS A 74 -13.41 16.81 1.42
CA LYS A 74 -14.78 16.50 1.86
C LYS A 74 -15.14 17.34 3.09
N PRO A 75 -16.44 17.64 3.30
CA PRO A 75 -16.91 18.25 4.54
C PRO A 75 -16.55 17.37 5.74
N CYS A 76 -16.33 17.97 6.91
CA CYS A 76 -15.81 17.26 8.10
C CYS A 76 -16.65 16.02 8.49
N GLU A 77 -17.97 16.06 8.34
CA GLU A 77 -18.87 14.91 8.62
C GLU A 77 -18.71 13.75 7.63
N GLY A 78 -18.22 14.04 6.42
CA GLY A 78 -17.99 13.08 5.35
C GLY A 78 -16.58 12.50 5.33
N GLN A 79 -15.66 12.99 6.17
CA GLN A 79 -14.28 12.52 6.21
C GLN A 79 -14.19 11.15 6.90
N ARG A 80 -13.65 10.16 6.20
CA ARG A 80 -13.45 8.79 6.69
C ARG A 80 -11.98 8.53 7.02
N THR A 81 -11.39 9.40 7.82
CA THR A 81 -9.98 9.31 8.26
C THR A 81 -9.85 9.60 9.75
N ASN A 82 -8.87 8.97 10.40
CA ASN A 82 -8.50 9.26 11.79
C ASN A 82 -7.59 10.50 11.92
N GLN A 83 -7.08 11.03 10.79
CA GLN A 83 -6.22 12.21 10.74
C GLN A 83 -6.97 13.48 10.35
N LEU A 84 -8.10 13.72 11.03
CA LEU A 84 -8.86 14.97 10.95
C LEU A 84 -8.01 16.17 11.37
N THR A 85 -8.21 17.30 10.69
CA THR A 85 -7.62 18.58 11.11
C THR A 85 -8.20 19.01 12.46
N TYR A 86 -7.48 19.90 13.17
CA TYR A 86 -7.95 20.43 14.44
C TYR A 86 -9.34 21.08 14.32
N GLU A 87 -9.57 21.88 13.28
CA GLU A 87 -10.86 22.52 13.04
C GLU A 87 -11.98 21.52 12.80
N CYS A 88 -11.75 20.46 12.02
CA CYS A 88 -12.76 19.41 11.84
C CYS A 88 -13.02 18.61 13.12
N LYS A 89 -11.99 18.35 13.93
CA LYS A 89 -12.17 17.70 15.25
C LYS A 89 -13.05 18.55 16.16
N LYS A 90 -12.77 19.86 16.23
CA LYS A 90 -13.55 20.82 17.01
C LYS A 90 -14.99 20.93 16.50
N TYR A 91 -15.19 20.97 15.19
CA TYR A 91 -16.52 20.98 14.56
C TYR A 91 -17.34 19.74 14.92
N LEU A 92 -16.70 18.56 14.93
CA LEU A 92 -17.32 17.29 15.30
C LEU A 92 -17.51 17.12 16.83
N GLY A 93 -17.21 18.16 17.62
CA GLY A 93 -17.40 18.13 19.08
C GLY A 93 -16.32 17.35 19.83
N ALA A 94 -15.19 17.02 19.20
CA ALA A 94 -14.07 16.44 19.92
C ALA A 94 -13.40 17.51 20.79
N THR A 95 -13.50 17.35 22.11
CA THR A 95 -12.74 18.12 23.09
C THR A 95 -11.26 17.69 23.08
N PRO A 96 -10.32 18.58 23.43
CA PRO A 96 -8.88 18.29 23.42
C PRO A 96 -8.49 17.05 24.24
#